data_AF-A0A7Z7YS69-F1
#
_entry.id   AF-A0A7Z7YS69-F1
#
_cell.length_a   1.000
_cell.length_b   1.000
_cell.length_c   1.000
_cell.angle_alpha   90.00
_cell.angle_beta   90.00
_cell.angle_gamma   90.00
#
_symmetry.space_group_name_H-M   'P 1'
#
loop_
_entity.id
_entity.type
_entity.pdbx_description
1 polymer ?
#
loop_
_entity_poly.entity_id
_entity_poly.type
_entity_poly.pdbx_seq_one_letter_code
_entity_poly.pdbx_strand_id
1 'polypeptide(L)'
;SNKELTEKKENKVLSYTTVKDIGDMNPHVYGGSMSAESMIYEPLVRNTKDGIKPLLAKKWDISPDGKTYTFYLRDDVSFHDGTKFDADAVKKNIDAVQQNKKLHSWLKLSTLIDDVKVKDKYTVQLHLK
;
A
#
# COMPACT_ATOMS: atom_id res chain seq x y z
N SER A 1 33.35 16.77 -2.75
CA SER A 1 34.76 16.30 -2.76
C SER A 1 34.78 14.78 -2.62
N ASN A 2 35.88 14.08 -2.93
CA ASN A 2 35.98 12.62 -2.68
C ASN A 2 35.71 12.25 -1.21
N LYS A 3 36.02 13.14 -0.26
CA LYS A 3 35.77 12.93 1.17
C LYS A 3 34.28 12.79 1.51
N GLU A 4 33.43 13.66 0.94
CA GLU A 4 31.98 13.64 1.17
C GLU A 4 31.30 12.39 0.56
N LEU A 5 31.81 11.91 -0.58
CA LEU A 5 31.32 10.68 -1.21
C LEU A 5 31.73 9.44 -0.39
N THR A 6 32.96 9.42 0.15
CA THR A 6 33.42 8.37 1.05
C THR A 6 32.58 8.34 2.32
N GLU A 7 32.31 9.49 2.94
CA GLU A 7 31.49 9.60 4.15
C GLU A 7 30.04 9.14 3.92
N LYS A 8 29.40 9.55 2.82
CA LYS A 8 28.06 9.06 2.45
C LYS A 8 28.03 7.55 2.25
N LYS A 9 29.05 6.99 1.60
CA LYS A 9 29.16 5.54 1.40
C LYS A 9 29.34 4.78 2.72
N GLU A 10 30.24 5.24 3.59
CA GLU A 10 30.49 4.64 4.90
C GLU A 10 29.23 4.69 5.78
N ASN A 11 28.48 5.79 5.74
CA ASN A 11 27.26 5.98 6.51
C ASN A 11 25.99 5.39 5.86
N LYS A 12 26.11 4.72 4.70
CA LYS A 12 24.96 4.19 3.93
C LYS A 12 23.89 5.25 3.59
N VAL A 13 24.33 6.48 3.30
CA VAL A 13 23.47 7.62 2.98
C VAL A 13 23.41 7.85 1.46
N LEU A 14 22.20 7.99 0.94
CA LEU A 14 21.96 8.51 -0.40
C LEU A 14 21.32 9.89 -0.31
N SER A 15 21.94 10.89 -0.96
CA SER A 15 21.35 12.23 -1.13
C SER A 15 21.10 12.46 -2.61
N TYR A 16 19.85 12.66 -2.98
CA TYR A 16 19.47 12.98 -4.36
C TYR A 16 19.08 14.46 -4.46
N THR A 17 19.39 15.09 -5.59
CA THR A 17 18.92 16.44 -5.90
C THR A 17 17.58 16.38 -6.63
N THR A 18 16.66 17.29 -6.30
CA THR A 18 15.34 17.41 -6.91
C THR A 18 14.97 18.88 -7.01
N VAL A 19 14.23 19.24 -8.06
CA VAL A 19 13.74 20.62 -8.28
C VAL A 19 12.42 20.92 -7.55
N LYS A 20 11.79 19.89 -6.97
CA LYS A 20 10.53 19.98 -6.24
C LYS A 20 10.63 19.31 -4.87
N ASP A 21 9.85 19.83 -3.92
CA ASP A 21 9.64 19.21 -2.61
C ASP A 21 8.80 17.92 -2.72
N ILE A 22 8.72 17.14 -1.63
CA ILE A 22 7.96 15.88 -1.57
C ILE A 22 6.45 16.07 -1.60
N GLY A 23 5.94 17.25 -1.22
CA GLY A 23 4.51 17.57 -1.30
C GLY A 23 3.65 16.90 -0.22
N ASP A 24 2.35 16.79 -0.48
CA ASP A 24 1.38 16.15 0.43
C ASP A 24 1.59 14.63 0.41
N MET A 25 2.08 14.09 1.53
CA MET A 25 2.42 12.68 1.68
C MET A 25 1.21 11.79 2.03
N ASN A 26 -0.03 12.31 1.99
CA ASN A 26 -1.21 11.47 2.10
C ASN A 26 -1.39 10.61 0.83
N PRO A 27 -1.17 9.27 0.88
CA PRO A 27 -1.20 8.41 -0.30
C PRO A 27 -2.62 8.13 -0.82
N HIS A 28 -3.65 8.67 -0.15
CA HIS A 28 -5.04 8.63 -0.63
C HIS A 28 -5.36 9.80 -1.57
N VAL A 29 -4.42 10.71 -1.80
CA VAL A 29 -4.51 11.78 -2.81
C VAL A 29 -3.26 11.75 -3.71
N TYR A 30 -3.18 12.64 -4.70
CA TYR A 30 -2.19 12.56 -5.78
C TYR A 30 -1.22 13.75 -5.82
N GLY A 31 -1.04 14.43 -4.69
CA GLY A 31 -0.19 15.62 -4.58
C GLY A 31 1.28 15.34 -4.26
N GLY A 32 1.59 14.15 -3.73
CA GLY A 32 2.90 13.83 -3.21
C GLY A 32 3.87 13.24 -4.23
N SER A 33 5.12 13.11 -3.80
CA SER A 33 6.17 12.44 -4.54
C SER A 33 5.97 10.92 -4.48
N MET A 34 5.53 10.33 -5.60
CA MET A 34 5.30 8.88 -5.72
C MET A 34 6.48 8.03 -5.24
N SER A 35 7.72 8.48 -5.47
CA SER A 35 8.91 7.76 -5.01
C SER A 35 9.08 7.83 -3.49
N ALA A 36 8.81 8.99 -2.88
CA ALA A 36 8.87 9.14 -1.43
C ALA A 36 7.75 8.34 -0.75
N GLU A 37 6.53 8.37 -1.31
CA GLU A 37 5.39 7.59 -0.83
C GLU A 37 5.70 6.09 -0.88
N SER A 38 6.27 5.61 -1.98
CA SER A 38 6.64 4.19 -2.14
C SER A 38 7.76 3.73 -1.21
N MET A 39 8.51 4.64 -0.59
CA MET A 39 9.52 4.31 0.42
C MET A 39 8.90 4.08 1.81
N ILE A 40 7.71 4.62 2.08
CA ILE A 40 7.09 4.59 3.42
C ILE A 40 5.72 3.89 3.45
N TYR A 41 5.10 3.65 2.29
CA TYR A 41 3.83 2.93 2.16
C TYR A 41 4.01 1.67 1.32
N GLU A 42 3.25 0.63 1.67
CA GLU A 42 3.28 -0.65 0.97
C GLU A 42 1.86 -1.10 0.58
N PRO A 43 1.65 -1.63 -0.64
CA PRO A 43 0.39 -2.25 -1.03
C PRO A 43 0.22 -3.67 -0.44
N LEU A 44 -0.98 -4.24 -0.57
CA LEU A 44 -1.23 -5.65 -0.20
C LEU A 44 -0.35 -6.63 -1.00
N VAL A 45 -0.16 -6.35 -2.29
CA VAL A 45 0.58 -7.19 -3.24
C VAL A 45 1.42 -6.31 -4.16
N ARG A 46 2.48 -6.88 -4.75
CA ARG A 46 3.34 -6.19 -5.71
C ARG A 46 3.19 -6.81 -7.09
N ASN A 47 2.99 -5.98 -8.10
CA ASN A 47 3.05 -6.42 -9.50
C ASN A 47 4.51 -6.38 -9.97
N THR A 48 5.08 -7.54 -10.32
CA THR A 48 6.44 -7.67 -10.83
C THR A 48 6.44 -8.13 -12.29
N LYS A 49 7.62 -8.24 -12.89
CA LYS A 49 7.78 -8.80 -14.24
C LYS A 49 7.26 -10.25 -14.34
N ASP A 50 7.26 -10.98 -13.21
CA ASP A 50 6.83 -12.37 -13.11
C ASP A 50 5.41 -12.52 -12.55
N GLY A 51 4.62 -11.44 -12.62
CA GLY A 51 3.24 -11.37 -12.14
C GLY A 51 3.09 -10.87 -10.70
N ILE A 52 1.91 -11.11 -10.13
CA ILE A 52 1.57 -10.63 -8.78
C ILE A 52 2.29 -11.45 -7.71
N LYS A 53 2.96 -10.77 -6.78
CA LYS A 53 3.73 -11.36 -5.68
C LYS A 53 3.23 -10.88 -4.30
N PRO A 54 3.39 -11.71 -3.25
CA PRO A 54 3.12 -11.32 -1.87
C PRO A 54 3.87 -10.06 -1.43
N LEU A 55 3.23 -9.25 -0.58
CA LEU A 55 3.88 -8.15 0.16
C LEU A 55 3.30 -8.10 1.58
N LEU A 56 2.32 -7.22 1.87
CA LEU A 56 1.61 -7.21 3.15
C LEU A 56 0.62 -8.37 3.29
N ALA A 57 0.08 -8.86 2.18
CA ALA A 57 -0.63 -10.14 2.12
C ALA A 57 0.34 -11.26 1.75
N LYS A 58 0.38 -12.33 2.56
CA LYS A 58 1.19 -13.53 2.35
C LYS A 58 0.66 -14.40 1.22
N LYS A 59 -0.66 -14.44 1.07
CA LYS A 59 -1.40 -15.14 0.01
C LYS A 59 -2.81 -14.57 -0.10
N TRP A 60 -3.53 -14.96 -1.15
CA TRP A 60 -4.94 -14.61 -1.33
C TRP A 60 -5.68 -15.71 -2.11
N ASP A 61 -6.97 -15.83 -1.84
CA ASP A 61 -7.89 -16.69 -2.57
C ASP A 61 -8.90 -15.84 -3.33
N ILE A 62 -9.37 -16.35 -4.48
CA ILE A 62 -10.40 -15.72 -5.30
C ILE A 62 -11.58 -16.69 -5.39
N SER A 63 -12.80 -16.21 -5.12
CA SER A 63 -14.01 -17.03 -5.26
C SER A 63 -14.24 -17.47 -6.72
N PRO A 64 -14.97 -18.57 -6.97
CA PRO A 64 -15.22 -19.06 -8.33
C PRO A 64 -15.89 -18.06 -9.27
N ASP A 65 -16.69 -17.13 -8.73
CA ASP A 65 -17.35 -16.06 -9.48
C ASP A 65 -16.45 -14.83 -9.72
N GLY A 66 -15.22 -14.83 -9.17
CA GLY A 66 -14.25 -13.75 -9.31
C GLY A 66 -14.56 -12.49 -8.50
N LYS A 67 -15.56 -12.52 -7.61
CA LYS A 67 -16.06 -11.32 -6.91
C LYS A 67 -15.58 -11.16 -5.48
N THR A 68 -15.10 -12.23 -4.85
CA THR A 68 -14.59 -12.18 -3.47
C THR A 68 -13.11 -12.50 -3.46
N TYR A 69 -12.30 -11.54 -3.01
CA TYR A 69 -10.87 -11.71 -2.77
C TYR A 69 -10.65 -11.83 -1.27
N THR A 70 -10.09 -12.94 -0.81
CA THR A 70 -9.72 -13.15 0.60
C THR A 70 -8.21 -13.02 0.75
N PHE A 71 -7.73 -11.99 1.45
CA PHE A 71 -6.32 -11.76 1.70
C PHE A 71 -5.93 -12.25 3.08
N TYR A 72 -4.83 -13.00 3.15
CA TYR A 72 -4.23 -13.48 4.40
C TYR A 72 -2.99 -12.63 4.70
N LEU A 73 -3.08 -11.81 5.74
CA LEU A 73 -2.12 -10.76 6.07
C LEU A 73 -0.95 -11.30 6.87
N ARG A 74 0.18 -10.59 6.75
CA ARG A 74 1.29 -10.74 7.68
C ARG A 74 0.88 -10.32 9.09
N ASP A 75 1.39 -11.05 10.07
CA ASP A 75 1.14 -10.89 11.50
C ASP A 75 2.33 -10.28 12.26
N ASP A 76 3.46 -10.08 11.56
CA ASP A 76 4.69 -9.51 12.07
C ASP A 76 4.91 -8.04 11.67
N VAL A 77 3.94 -7.42 11.00
CA VAL A 77 4.04 -6.02 10.53
C VAL A 77 3.47 -5.05 11.55
N SER A 78 4.16 -3.92 11.72
CA SER A 78 3.71 -2.78 12.53
C SER A 78 3.91 -1.50 11.74
N PHE A 79 3.06 -0.51 11.94
CA PHE A 79 3.25 0.83 11.39
C PHE A 79 4.44 1.53 12.06
N HIS A 80 4.89 2.64 11.48
CA HIS A 80 6.01 3.42 12.00
C HIS A 80 5.75 4.00 13.41
N ASP A 81 4.48 4.13 13.83
CA ASP A 81 4.08 4.56 15.17
C ASP A 81 4.03 3.40 16.20
N GLY A 82 4.30 2.17 15.77
CA GLY A 82 4.29 0.96 16.61
C GLY A 82 2.95 0.23 16.68
N THR A 83 1.87 0.80 16.13
CA THR A 83 0.57 0.09 16.05
C THR A 83 0.65 -1.11 15.11
N LYS A 84 -0.16 -2.15 15.34
CA LYS A 84 -0.12 -3.38 14.52
C LYS A 84 -0.84 -3.20 13.20
N PHE A 85 -0.26 -3.74 12.13
CA PHE A 85 -0.96 -3.93 10.87
C PHE A 85 -1.84 -5.18 10.96
N ASP A 86 -3.13 -5.02 10.68
CA ASP A 86 -4.12 -6.08 10.77
C ASP A 86 -5.28 -5.85 9.77
N ALA A 87 -6.26 -6.74 9.77
CA ALA A 87 -7.39 -6.69 8.85
C ALA A 87 -8.27 -5.45 9.03
N ASP A 88 -8.37 -4.91 10.25
CA ASP A 88 -9.14 -3.70 10.54
C ASP A 88 -8.44 -2.47 9.94
N ALA A 89 -7.12 -2.39 10.06
CA ALA A 89 -6.34 -1.34 9.41
C ALA A 89 -6.49 -1.35 7.88
N VAL A 90 -6.51 -2.53 7.26
CA VAL A 90 -6.77 -2.66 5.80
C VAL A 90 -8.18 -2.18 5.45
N LYS A 91 -9.20 -2.62 6.20
CA LYS A 91 -10.59 -2.20 5.98
C LYS A 91 -10.72 -0.68 6.07
N LYS A 92 -10.22 -0.07 7.15
CA LYS A 92 -10.28 1.39 7.35
C LYS A 92 -9.62 2.16 6.20
N ASN A 93 -8.48 1.68 5.70
CA ASN A 93 -7.78 2.29 4.58
C ASN A 93 -8.61 2.24 3.28
N ILE A 94 -9.13 1.07 2.92
CA ILE A 94 -9.94 0.94 1.70
C ILE A 94 -11.24 1.73 1.82
N ASP A 95 -11.90 1.68 2.98
CA ASP A 95 -13.13 2.45 3.24
C ASP A 95 -12.88 3.96 3.10
N ALA A 96 -11.77 4.48 3.63
CA ALA A 96 -11.36 5.89 3.50
C ALA A 96 -11.14 6.30 2.03
N VAL A 97 -10.44 5.48 1.24
CA VAL A 97 -10.28 5.71 -0.21
C VAL A 97 -11.64 5.71 -0.91
N GLN A 98 -12.52 4.77 -0.57
CA GLN A 98 -13.85 4.65 -1.18
C GLN A 98 -14.81 5.80 -0.81
N GLN A 99 -14.63 6.45 0.35
CA GLN A 99 -15.35 7.68 0.69
C GLN A 99 -15.07 8.81 -0.31
N ASN A 100 -13.88 8.82 -0.92
CA ASN A 100 -13.50 9.74 -1.98
C ASN A 100 -13.41 9.08 -3.38
N LYS A 101 -14.21 8.04 -3.65
CA LYS A 101 -14.16 7.26 -4.91
C LYS A 101 -14.20 8.09 -6.21
N LYS A 102 -14.76 9.30 -6.18
CA LYS A 102 -14.79 10.21 -7.35
C LYS A 102 -13.37 10.62 -7.77
N LEU A 103 -12.48 10.86 -6.81
CA LEU A 103 -11.06 11.14 -7.08
C LEU A 103 -10.36 9.92 -7.72
N HIS A 104 -10.84 8.72 -7.43
CA HIS A 104 -10.25 7.45 -7.83
C HIS A 104 -10.94 6.78 -9.04
N SER A 105 -11.89 7.45 -9.70
CA SER A 105 -12.71 6.84 -10.77
C SER A 105 -11.92 6.47 -12.03
N TRP A 106 -10.73 7.04 -12.20
CA TRP A 106 -9.78 6.67 -13.26
C TRP A 106 -9.31 5.22 -13.13
N LEU A 107 -9.34 4.65 -11.92
CA LEU A 107 -9.03 3.25 -11.66
C LEU A 107 -10.32 2.44 -11.51
N LYS A 108 -10.64 1.60 -12.50
CA LYS A 108 -11.93 0.88 -12.58
C LYS A 108 -12.30 0.13 -11.29
N LEU A 109 -11.31 -0.42 -10.59
CA LEU A 109 -11.50 -1.14 -9.33
C LEU A 109 -12.29 -0.33 -8.30
N SER A 110 -12.03 0.98 -8.16
CA SER A 110 -12.74 1.85 -7.19
C SER A 110 -14.26 1.87 -7.43
N THR A 111 -14.69 1.66 -8.67
CA THR A 111 -16.11 1.61 -9.05
C THR A 111 -16.77 0.25 -8.80
N LEU A 112 -15.95 -0.80 -8.71
CA LEU A 112 -16.37 -2.20 -8.58
C LEU A 112 -16.37 -2.69 -7.13
N ILE A 113 -15.56 -2.10 -6.24
CA ILE A 113 -15.59 -2.43 -4.81
C ILE A 113 -16.99 -2.17 -4.26
N ASP A 114 -17.56 -3.21 -3.65
CA ASP A 114 -18.84 -3.18 -2.94
C ASP A 114 -18.60 -2.95 -1.45
N ASP A 115 -17.91 -3.88 -0.78
CA ASP A 115 -17.52 -3.72 0.62
C ASP A 115 -16.22 -4.46 1.00
N VAL A 116 -15.77 -4.21 2.23
CA VAL A 116 -14.61 -4.87 2.85
C VAL A 116 -15.03 -5.44 4.20
N LYS A 117 -14.79 -6.73 4.42
CA LYS A 117 -15.12 -7.42 5.68
C LYS A 117 -13.88 -7.97 6.37
N VAL A 118 -13.77 -7.71 7.67
CA VAL A 118 -12.81 -8.38 8.55
C VAL A 118 -13.37 -9.76 8.89
N LYS A 119 -12.61 -10.82 8.59
CA LYS A 119 -13.00 -12.21 8.92
C LYS A 119 -12.41 -12.64 10.25
N ASP A 120 -11.15 -12.28 10.46
CA ASP A 120 -10.41 -12.41 11.70
C ASP A 120 -9.28 -11.37 11.70
N LYS A 121 -8.43 -11.38 12.74
CA LYS A 121 -7.38 -10.38 12.92
C LYS A 121 -6.45 -10.23 11.71
N TYR A 122 -6.16 -11.32 10.98
CA TYR A 122 -5.22 -11.28 9.85
C TYR A 122 -5.84 -11.79 8.55
N THR A 123 -7.17 -11.82 8.45
CA THR A 123 -7.88 -12.19 7.23
C THR A 123 -8.93 -11.15 6.89
N VAL A 124 -8.82 -10.58 5.68
CA VAL A 124 -9.75 -9.55 5.17
C VAL A 124 -10.32 -9.97 3.82
N GLN A 125 -11.60 -9.71 3.61
CA GLN A 125 -12.30 -9.96 2.35
C GLN A 125 -12.64 -8.65 1.66
N LEU A 126 -12.34 -8.58 0.36
CA LEU A 126 -12.77 -7.53 -0.55
C LEU A 126 -13.84 -8.10 -1.48
N HIS A 127 -15.02 -7.49 -1.47
CA HIS A 127 -16.15 -7.89 -2.30
C HIS A 127 -16.31 -6.90 -3.47
N LEU A 128 -16.50 -7.45 -4.67
CA LEU A 128 -16.75 -6.71 -5.90
C LEU A 128 -18.19 -6.94 -6.38
N LYS A 129 -18.73 -5.98 -7.13
CA LYS A 129 -20.10 -6.03 -7.72
C LYS A 129 -20.30 -7.14 -8.75
#